data_AF-A0A7C3QPB5-F1
#
_entry.id   AF-A0A7C3QPB5-F1
#
_cell.length_a   1.000
_cell.length_b   1.000
_cell.length_c   1.000
_cell.angle_alpha   90.00
_cell.angle_beta   90.00
_cell.angle_gamma   90.00
#
_symmetry.space_group_name_H-M   'P 1'
#
loop_
_entity.id
_entity.type
_entity.pdbx_description
1 polymer ?
#
loop_
_entity_poly.entity_id
_entity_poly.type
_entity_poly.pdbx_seq_one_letter_code
_entity_poly.pdbx_strand_id
1 'polypeptide(L)'
;MTAVFLLWLFYRLIVQPAWVAHLPGVAGEMLHLAEAAGLVTLGLLWGVVWLRRGGVTAVTVQPLDLERLYDLSPAEFEQYVAGLFRKKGYQVQMRGRSGDLGVDILLTKADGRQAIVQCK
;
A
#
# COMPACT_ATOMS: atom_id res chain seq x y z
N MET A 1 -0.17 16.67 -11.93
CA MET A 1 -0.14 17.72 -10.87
C MET A 1 1.01 17.52 -9.89
N THR A 2 1.23 16.33 -9.33
CA THR A 2 2.37 16.05 -8.41
C THR A 2 3.75 16.29 -9.04
N ALA A 3 3.98 15.82 -10.26
CA ALA A 3 5.26 16.00 -10.95
C ALA A 3 5.61 17.49 -11.18
N VAL A 4 4.61 18.31 -11.53
CA VAL A 4 4.76 19.76 -11.74
C VAL A 4 5.10 20.46 -10.42
N PHE A 5 4.44 20.08 -9.32
CA PHE A 5 4.71 20.64 -8.00
C PHE A 5 6.12 20.28 -7.48
N LEU A 6 6.55 19.03 -7.71
CA LEU A 6 7.90 18.59 -7.35
C LEU A 6 8.97 19.28 -8.19
N LEU A 7 8.73 19.47 -9.49
CA LEU A 7 9.60 20.25 -10.38
C LEU A 7 9.72 21.72 -9.92
N TRP A 8 8.62 22.34 -9.51
CA TRP A 8 8.61 23.68 -8.95
C TRP A 8 9.44 23.78 -7.65
N LEU A 9 9.24 22.86 -6.69
CA LEU A 9 10.01 22.81 -5.45
C LEU A 9 11.51 22.63 -5.71
N PHE A 10 11.86 21.72 -6.62
CA PHE A 10 13.24 21.46 -7.01
C PHE A 10 13.89 22.69 -7.65
N TYR A 11 13.20 23.32 -8.60
CA TYR A 11 13.64 24.56 -9.23
C TYR A 11 13.88 25.65 -8.19
N ARG A 12 12.95 25.84 -7.25
CA ARG A 12 13.06 26.86 -6.20
C ARG A 12 14.23 26.61 -5.24
N LEU A 13 14.45 25.36 -4.83
CA LEU A 13 15.54 24.99 -3.93
C LEU A 13 16.93 25.19 -4.54
N ILE A 14 17.08 24.91 -5.84
CA ILE A 14 18.38 24.96 -6.52
C ILE A 14 18.67 26.34 -7.10
N VAL A 15 17.68 26.94 -7.77
CA VAL A 15 17.89 28.17 -8.54
C VAL A 15 17.74 29.41 -7.68
N GLN A 16 17.13 29.31 -6.49
CA GLN A 16 16.81 30.42 -5.58
C GLN A 16 16.45 31.71 -6.33
N PRO A 17 15.41 31.65 -7.18
CA PRO A 17 15.15 32.69 -8.15
C PRO A 17 14.97 34.07 -7.49
N ALA A 18 15.81 35.03 -7.86
CA ALA A 18 15.81 36.37 -7.27
C ALA A 18 14.47 37.09 -7.41
N TRP A 19 13.65 36.77 -8.40
CA TRP A 19 12.31 37.36 -8.56
C TRP A 19 11.35 36.99 -7.42
N VAL A 20 11.55 35.86 -6.75
CA VAL A 20 10.75 35.48 -5.57
C VAL A 20 11.00 36.44 -4.41
N ALA A 21 12.23 36.97 -4.29
CA ALA A 21 12.58 37.98 -3.28
C ALA A 21 11.99 39.37 -3.58
N HIS A 22 11.55 39.60 -4.82
CA HIS A 22 10.92 40.87 -5.24
C HIS A 22 9.38 40.81 -5.20
N LEU A 23 8.80 39.68 -4.77
CA LEU A 23 7.36 39.57 -4.62
C LEU A 23 6.87 40.48 -3.47
N PRO A 24 5.70 41.13 -3.62
CA PRO A 24 5.07 41.83 -2.52
C PRO A 24 4.81 40.86 -1.36
N GLY A 25 4.95 41.32 -0.12
CA GLY A 25 4.92 40.45 1.08
C GLY A 25 3.75 39.47 1.12
N VAL A 26 2.54 39.95 0.79
CA VAL A 26 1.33 39.11 0.70
C VAL A 26 1.47 37.97 -0.31
N ALA A 27 2.04 38.24 -1.49
CA ALA A 27 2.24 37.22 -2.52
C ALA A 27 3.31 36.19 -2.11
N GLY A 28 4.36 36.63 -1.42
CA GLY A 28 5.36 35.73 -0.83
C GLY A 28 4.77 34.82 0.24
N GLU A 29 3.98 35.37 1.15
CA GLU A 29 3.28 34.62 2.20
C GLU A 29 2.30 33.60 1.61
N MET A 30 1.49 33.99 0.61
CA MET A 30 0.58 33.08 -0.08
C MET A 30 1.32 31.94 -0.77
N LEU A 31 2.48 32.21 -1.38
CA LEU A 31 3.31 31.19 -2.01
C LEU A 31 3.85 30.19 -0.98
N HIS A 32 4.35 30.66 0.16
CA HIS A 32 4.79 29.80 1.26
C HIS A 32 3.66 28.94 1.82
N LEU A 33 2.46 29.50 1.98
CA LEU A 33 1.27 28.76 2.41
C LEU A 33 0.89 27.67 1.41
N ALA A 34 0.93 27.98 0.10
CA ALA A 34 0.63 27.00 -0.95
C ALA A 34 1.64 25.84 -0.97
N GLU A 35 2.91 26.11 -0.77
CA GLU A 35 3.95 25.08 -0.68
C GLU A 35 3.78 24.20 0.56
N ALA A 36 3.53 24.80 1.72
CA ALA A 36 3.26 24.07 2.95
C ALA A 36 2.02 23.16 2.80
N ALA A 37 0.93 23.70 2.25
CA ALA A 37 -0.28 22.94 1.97
C ALA A 37 -0.03 21.78 0.99
N GLY A 38 0.79 22.00 -0.04
CA GLY A 38 1.18 20.97 -1.00
C GLY A 38 1.98 19.83 -0.36
N LEU A 39 2.95 20.14 0.50
CA LEU A 39 3.74 19.15 1.24
C LEU A 39 2.89 18.34 2.22
N VAL A 40 2.02 19.01 2.98
CA VAL A 40 1.07 18.36 3.89
C VAL A 40 0.15 17.42 3.10
N THR A 41 -0.40 17.89 1.99
CA THR A 41 -1.30 17.08 1.14
C THR A 41 -0.59 15.84 0.59
N LEU A 42 0.64 15.99 0.07
CA LEU A 42 1.45 14.87 -0.41
C LEU A 42 1.75 13.88 0.70
N GLY A 43 2.14 14.37 1.88
CA GLY A 43 2.40 13.54 3.07
C GLY A 43 1.17 12.77 3.52
N LEU A 44 -0.01 13.40 3.56
CA LEU A 44 -1.27 12.75 3.88
C LEU A 44 -1.64 11.67 2.86
N LEU A 45 -1.53 11.98 1.56
CA LEU A 45 -1.81 11.01 0.50
C LEU A 45 -0.88 9.80 0.57
N TRP A 46 0.42 10.01 0.78
CA TRP A 46 1.38 8.93 0.97
C TRP A 46 1.16 8.16 2.26
N GLY A 47 0.82 8.83 3.37
CA GLY A 47 0.44 8.19 4.63
C GLY A 47 -0.77 7.28 4.45
N VAL A 48 -1.81 7.75 3.76
CA VAL A 48 -2.99 6.95 3.43
C VAL A 48 -2.64 5.76 2.53
N VAL A 49 -1.80 5.96 1.50
CA VAL A 49 -1.33 4.86 0.64
C VAL A 49 -0.51 3.85 1.42
N TRP A 50 0.36 4.29 2.33
CA TRP A 50 1.18 3.44 3.18
C TRP A 50 0.32 2.64 4.16
N LEU A 51 -0.65 3.27 4.81
CA LEU A 51 -1.63 2.60 5.67
C LEU A 51 -2.45 1.57 4.89
N ARG A 52 -2.87 1.88 3.66
CA ARG A 52 -3.57 0.94 2.77
C ARG A 52 -2.68 -0.20 2.27
N ARG A 53 -1.37 0.01 2.18
CA ARG A 53 -0.36 -1.00 1.80
C ARG A 53 0.16 -1.82 2.98
N GLY A 54 -0.01 -1.33 4.21
CA GLY A 54 0.46 -1.95 5.45
C GLY A 54 -0.20 -3.27 5.83
N GLY A 55 -1.06 -3.84 4.98
CA GLY A 55 -1.73 -5.12 5.19
C GLY A 55 -1.04 -6.34 4.60
N VAL A 56 0.14 -6.21 3.98
CA VAL A 56 0.86 -7.35 3.39
C VAL A 56 2.16 -7.57 4.13
N THR A 57 2.07 -8.15 5.32
CA THR A 57 3.21 -8.84 5.91
C THR A 57 3.57 -9.97 4.94
N ALA A 58 4.70 -9.82 4.24
CA ALA A 58 5.26 -10.88 3.42
C ALA A 58 5.69 -12.01 4.37
N VAL A 59 4.78 -12.94 4.62
CA VAL A 59 5.13 -14.20 5.29
C VAL A 59 6.08 -14.91 4.35
N THR A 60 7.32 -15.11 4.79
CA THR A 60 8.28 -15.98 4.11
C THR A 60 7.77 -17.40 4.19
N VAL A 61 7.09 -17.84 3.13
CA VAL A 61 6.64 -19.22 3.01
C VAL A 61 7.83 -20.08 2.61
N GLN A 62 8.30 -20.90 3.55
CA GLN A 62 9.23 -21.99 3.25
C GLN A 62 8.46 -23.14 2.62
N PRO A 63 8.98 -23.78 1.56
CA PRO A 63 8.34 -24.97 1.01
C PRO A 63 8.36 -26.08 2.06
N LEU A 64 7.17 -26.45 2.55
CA LEU A 64 6.97 -27.62 3.40
C LEU A 64 6.96 -28.90 2.55
N ASP A 65 7.47 -29.99 3.11
CA ASP A 65 7.28 -31.33 2.56
C ASP A 65 5.83 -31.80 2.72
N LEU A 66 5.48 -32.90 2.05
CA LEU A 66 4.10 -33.40 2.03
C LEU A 66 3.63 -33.89 3.40
N GLU A 67 4.51 -34.54 4.17
CA GLU A 67 4.17 -35.06 5.50
C GLU A 67 3.84 -33.93 6.47
N ARG A 68 4.65 -32.87 6.47
CA ARG A 68 4.43 -31.69 7.30
C ARG A 68 3.19 -30.91 6.92
N LEU A 69 2.76 -30.95 5.66
CA LEU A 69 1.49 -30.34 5.25
C LEU A 69 0.28 -31.06 5.84
N TYR A 70 0.34 -32.39 5.97
CA TYR A 70 -0.72 -33.17 6.61
C TYR A 70 -0.77 -33.00 8.14
N ASP A 71 0.36 -32.62 8.75
CA ASP A 71 0.43 -32.35 10.19
C ASP A 71 -0.13 -30.97 10.59
N LEU A 72 -0.38 -30.07 9.63
CA LEU A 72 -0.92 -28.74 9.93
C LEU A 72 -2.37 -28.83 10.39
N SER A 73 -2.74 -28.00 11.38
CA SER A 73 -4.15 -27.78 11.65
C SER A 73 -4.82 -27.06 10.46
N PRO A 74 -6.15 -27.16 10.29
CA PRO A 74 -6.86 -26.49 9.19
C PRO A 74 -6.54 -24.99 9.08
N ALA A 75 -6.50 -24.29 10.23
CA ALA A 75 -6.19 -22.87 10.27
C ALA A 75 -4.73 -22.56 9.86
N GLU A 76 -3.77 -23.41 10.24
CA GLU A 76 -2.37 -23.25 9.84
C GLU A 76 -2.17 -23.54 8.34
N PHE A 77 -2.90 -24.53 7.81
CA PHE A 77 -2.90 -24.83 6.39
C PHE A 77 -3.47 -23.67 5.56
N GLU A 78 -4.60 -23.08 5.95
CA GLU A 78 -5.14 -21.89 5.30
C GLU A 78 -4.15 -20.71 5.33
N GLN A 79 -3.50 -20.48 6.47
CA GLN A 79 -2.48 -19.44 6.60
C GLN A 79 -1.27 -19.68 5.70
N TYR A 80 -0.83 -20.93 5.58
CA TYR A 80 0.24 -21.32 4.68
C TYR A 80 -0.12 -21.04 3.21
N VAL A 81 -1.31 -21.47 2.77
CA VAL A 81 -1.83 -21.23 1.41
C VAL A 81 -1.98 -19.73 1.15
N ALA A 82 -2.49 -18.96 2.12
CA ALA A 82 -2.58 -17.50 2.03
C ALA A 82 -1.20 -16.85 1.81
N GLY A 83 -0.17 -17.34 2.50
CA GLY A 83 1.22 -16.91 2.30
C GLY A 83 1.71 -17.16 0.87
N LEU A 84 1.37 -18.31 0.26
CA LEU A 84 1.75 -18.63 -1.12
C LEU A 84 1.15 -17.63 -2.11
N PHE A 85 -0.13 -17.28 -1.95
CA PHE A 85 -0.78 -16.29 -2.80
C PHE A 85 -0.24 -14.87 -2.59
N ARG A 86 0.09 -14.49 -1.35
CA ARG A 86 0.78 -13.22 -1.07
C ARG A 86 2.12 -13.16 -1.81
N LYS A 87 2.93 -14.23 -1.76
CA LYS A 87 4.21 -14.33 -2.48
C LYS A 87 4.04 -14.19 -3.99
N LYS A 88 2.92 -14.65 -4.54
CA LYS A 88 2.55 -14.48 -5.96
C LYS A 88 1.99 -13.08 -6.30
N GLY A 89 1.90 -12.18 -5.33
CA GLY A 89 1.47 -10.78 -5.53
C GLY A 89 -0.04 -10.55 -5.40
N TYR A 90 -0.78 -11.50 -4.83
CA TYR A 90 -2.20 -11.31 -4.54
C TYR A 90 -2.39 -10.64 -3.19
N GLN A 91 -3.40 -9.77 -3.08
CA GLN A 91 -3.93 -9.36 -1.79
C GLN A 91 -4.81 -10.49 -1.26
N VAL A 92 -4.63 -10.84 0.01
CA VAL A 92 -5.26 -12.01 0.61
C VAL A 92 -5.99 -11.63 1.88
N GLN A 93 -7.29 -11.92 1.92
CA GLN A 93 -8.16 -11.76 3.08
C GLN A 93 -8.63 -13.15 3.54
N MET A 94 -8.31 -13.51 4.78
CA MET A 94 -8.82 -14.74 5.40
C MET A 94 -10.32 -14.59 5.69
N ARG A 95 -11.10 -15.61 5.34
CA ARG A 95 -12.54 -15.72 5.59
C ARG A 95 -12.70 -17.10 6.21
N GLY A 96 -12.93 -17.19 7.51
CA GLY A 96 -12.76 -18.48 8.21
C GLY A 96 -13.58 -18.57 9.48
N ARG A 97 -14.70 -17.85 9.54
CA ARG A 97 -15.64 -17.99 10.65
C ARG A 97 -16.80 -18.88 10.24
N SER A 98 -17.33 -19.58 11.23
CA SER A 98 -18.55 -20.37 11.10
C SER A 98 -19.66 -19.53 10.46
N GLY A 99 -20.10 -19.91 9.26
CA GLY A 99 -21.09 -19.19 8.45
C GLY A 99 -20.63 -18.83 7.03
N ASP A 100 -19.34 -18.94 6.72
CA ASP A 100 -18.75 -18.38 5.50
C ASP A 100 -18.85 -19.30 4.25
N LEU A 101 -19.99 -19.96 4.00
CA LEU A 101 -20.31 -20.68 2.72
C LEU A 101 -19.21 -21.57 2.09
N GLY A 102 -18.18 -22.00 2.84
CA GLY A 102 -17.02 -22.74 2.34
C GLY A 102 -15.92 -21.90 1.66
N VAL A 103 -15.84 -20.59 1.93
CA VAL A 103 -14.79 -19.70 1.41
C VAL A 103 -13.75 -19.44 2.50
N ASP A 104 -12.58 -20.05 2.38
CA ASP A 104 -11.52 -19.95 3.40
C ASP A 104 -10.62 -18.71 3.16
N ILE A 105 -10.43 -18.35 1.88
CA ILE A 105 -9.53 -17.26 1.48
C ILE A 105 -10.11 -16.49 0.29
N LEU A 106 -10.19 -15.16 0.42
CA LEU A 106 -10.50 -14.25 -0.68
C LEU A 106 -9.20 -13.62 -1.22
N LEU A 107 -8.96 -13.80 -2.51
CA LEU A 107 -7.85 -13.23 -3.25
C LEU A 107 -8.32 -12.03 -4.07
N THR A 108 -7.52 -10.97 -4.10
CA THR A 108 -7.70 -9.84 -5.01
C THR A 108 -6.39 -9.61 -5.77
N LYS A 109 -6.46 -9.64 -7.10
CA LYS A 109 -5.33 -9.34 -7.99
C LYS A 109 -5.17 -7.82 -8.13
N ALA A 110 -3.98 -7.37 -8.54
CA ALA A 110 -3.68 -5.94 -8.74
C ALA A 110 -4.61 -5.24 -9.76
N ASP A 111 -5.25 -5.99 -10.67
CA ASP A 111 -6.24 -5.48 -11.62
C ASP A 111 -7.68 -5.46 -11.07
N GLY A 112 -7.87 -5.78 -9.78
CA GLY A 112 -9.16 -5.77 -9.10
C GLY A 112 -9.97 -7.06 -9.25
N ARG A 113 -9.50 -8.06 -10.03
CA ARG A 113 -10.18 -9.35 -10.12
C ARG A 113 -10.11 -10.10 -8.80
N GLN A 114 -11.24 -10.68 -8.41
CA GLN A 114 -11.36 -11.48 -7.19
C GLN A 114 -11.43 -12.96 -7.51
N ALA A 115 -10.86 -13.77 -6.62
CA ALA A 115 -10.98 -15.22 -6.63
C ALA A 115 -11.16 -15.73 -5.20
N ILE A 116 -11.86 -16.85 -5.06
CA ILE A 116 -12.02 -17.55 -3.78
C ILE A 116 -11.16 -18.81 -3.81
N VAL A 117 -10.61 -19.17 -2.66
CA VAL A 117 -9.87 -20.43 -2.45
C VAL A 117 -10.50 -21.15 -1.28
N GLN A 118 -10.80 -22.42 -1.50
CA GLN A 118 -11.19 -23.37 -0.47
C GLN A 118 -10.02 -24.32 -0.23
N CYS A 119 -9.62 -24.45 1.03
CA CYS A 119 -8.58 -25.33 1.50
C CYS A 119 -9.22 -26.64 2.00
N LYS A 120 -8.67 -27.79 1.58
CA LYS A 120 -9.19 -29.10 1.94
C LYS A 120 -8.06 -30.13 2.02
#